data_AF-A0A1W1HBE8-F1
#
_entry.id   AF-A0A1W1HBE8-F1
#
_cell.length_a   1.000
_cell.length_b   1.000
_cell.length_c   1.000
_cell.angle_alpha   90.00
_cell.angle_beta   90.00
_cell.angle_gamma   90.00
#
_symmetry.space_group_name_H-M   'P 1'
#
loop_
_entity.id
_entity.type
_entity.pdbx_description
1 polymer ?
#
loop_
_entity_poly.entity_id
_entity_poly.type
_entity_poly.pdbx_seq_one_letter_code
_entity_poly.pdbx_strand_id
1 'polypeptide(L)'
;MESLQSTNKCPKCNFTGEENFFECPECGIIVSKFIARKTKELERQALMGNTNQGHELAGLKDSRKLFIQQHMEKSEVWLGIENRNRYTVNFNLFEAVETSTAISAILSRLFMGNWRPFILEVFNRDGSLALSLERPFRFFFHELDVFNSNGELLGTIRRQFGILRREYIIYNALEREIFRLFGPILHPWTFKIIKNGMEVGKITKKWSGFFKETFSKADDFGVEFPHDADISQKAMLMGAVFLIDFVHFER
;
A
#
# COMPACT_ATOMS: atom_id res chain seq x y z
N MET A 1 -13.16 -22.50 -32.41
CA MET A 1 -11.79 -22.62 -32.96
C MET A 1 -11.12 -21.27 -32.78
N GLU A 2 -10.23 -21.12 -31.78
CA GLU A 2 -9.42 -19.91 -31.65
C GLU A 2 -8.48 -19.81 -32.87
N SER A 3 -8.56 -18.71 -33.62
CA SER A 3 -7.63 -18.45 -34.72
C SER A 3 -6.21 -18.32 -34.14
N LEU A 4 -5.31 -19.23 -34.50
CA LEU A 4 -3.90 -19.16 -34.10
C LEU A 4 -3.28 -17.88 -34.66
N GLN A 5 -3.00 -16.91 -33.79
CA GLN A 5 -2.35 -15.64 -34.17
C GLN A 5 -0.86 -15.85 -34.43
N SER A 6 -0.37 -15.32 -35.56
CA SER A 6 1.04 -15.24 -35.94
C SER A 6 1.43 -13.80 -36.27
N THR A 7 2.72 -13.49 -36.19
CA THR A 7 3.26 -12.15 -36.48
C THR A 7 4.66 -12.27 -37.06
N ASN A 8 5.06 -11.32 -37.90
CA ASN A 8 6.43 -11.19 -38.39
C ASN A 8 7.32 -10.39 -37.42
N LYS A 9 6.77 -9.82 -36.34
CA LYS A 9 7.52 -9.02 -35.37
C LYS A 9 7.25 -9.45 -33.93
N CYS A 10 8.29 -9.86 -33.23
CA CYS A 10 8.18 -10.46 -31.90
C CYS A 10 7.78 -9.41 -30.86
N PRO A 11 6.67 -9.60 -30.14
CA PRO A 11 6.21 -8.64 -29.13
C PRO A 11 7.03 -8.63 -27.83
N LYS A 12 8.00 -9.54 -27.65
CA LYS A 12 8.88 -9.61 -26.47
C LYS A 12 10.28 -9.06 -26.75
N CYS A 13 10.95 -9.51 -27.81
CA CYS A 13 12.33 -9.13 -28.11
C CYS A 13 12.47 -8.23 -29.34
N ASN A 14 11.37 -7.88 -30.01
CA ASN A 14 11.35 -7.00 -31.19
C ASN A 14 12.02 -7.59 -32.45
N PHE A 15 12.41 -8.87 -32.44
CA PHE A 15 12.83 -9.64 -33.62
C PHE A 15 11.88 -9.43 -34.79
N THR A 16 12.41 -9.23 -36.00
CA THR A 16 11.59 -9.15 -37.22
C THR A 16 11.98 -10.29 -38.15
N GLY A 17 11.04 -11.19 -38.42
CA GLY A 17 11.20 -12.29 -39.37
C GLY A 17 10.76 -11.87 -40.77
N GLU A 18 11.29 -12.55 -41.78
CA GLU A 18 10.86 -12.39 -43.17
C GLU A 18 9.43 -12.93 -43.40
N GLU A 19 9.04 -13.95 -42.62
CA GLU A 19 7.70 -14.53 -42.61
C GLU A 19 7.05 -14.46 -41.21
N ASN A 20 5.73 -14.66 -41.17
CA ASN A 20 5.00 -14.74 -39.91
C ASN A 20 5.39 -16.01 -39.15
N PHE A 21 5.65 -15.89 -37.84
CA PHE A 21 5.98 -17.01 -36.98
C PHE A 21 4.96 -17.17 -35.84
N PHE A 22 4.77 -18.42 -35.41
CA PHE A 22 3.98 -18.78 -34.22
C PHE A 22 4.85 -18.83 -32.96
N GLU A 23 6.12 -19.16 -33.14
CA GLU A 23 7.15 -19.15 -32.09
C GLU A 23 8.31 -18.28 -32.54
N CYS A 24 8.73 -17.35 -31.69
CA CYS A 24 9.84 -16.45 -32.03
C CYS A 24 11.16 -17.24 -32.05
N PRO A 25 11.93 -17.22 -33.16
CA PRO A 25 13.19 -17.95 -33.25
C PRO A 25 14.30 -17.38 -32.35
N GLU A 26 14.20 -16.10 -31.95
CA GLU A 26 15.20 -15.45 -31.11
C GLU A 26 14.96 -15.69 -29.61
N CYS A 27 13.71 -15.60 -29.14
CA CYS A 27 13.42 -15.64 -27.70
C CYS A 27 12.42 -16.73 -27.28
N GLY A 28 12.02 -17.61 -28.20
CA GLY A 28 11.22 -18.82 -27.92
C GLY A 28 9.81 -18.57 -27.41
N ILE A 29 9.22 -17.38 -27.65
CA ILE A 29 7.84 -17.14 -27.21
C ILE A 29 6.84 -17.69 -28.20
N ILE A 30 5.82 -18.37 -27.69
CA ILE A 30 4.63 -18.69 -28.46
C ILE A 30 3.76 -17.43 -28.53
N VAL A 31 3.68 -16.84 -29.73
CA VAL A 31 3.05 -15.53 -30.00
C VAL A 31 1.61 -15.50 -29.53
N SER A 32 0.82 -16.51 -29.87
CA SER A 32 -0.60 -16.60 -29.49
C SER A 32 -0.80 -16.60 -27.98
N LYS A 33 -0.01 -17.40 -27.24
CA LYS A 33 -0.07 -17.45 -25.76
C LYS A 33 0.37 -16.13 -25.14
N PHE A 34 1.38 -15.48 -25.72
CA PHE A 34 1.89 -14.20 -25.22
C PHE A 34 0.86 -13.09 -25.40
N ILE A 35 0.25 -12.98 -26.59
CA ILE A 35 -0.79 -11.98 -26.87
C ILE A 35 -2.00 -12.24 -25.99
N ALA A 36 -2.51 -13.48 -25.91
CA ALA A 36 -3.64 -13.82 -25.04
C ALA A 36 -3.39 -13.46 -23.58
N ARG A 37 -2.19 -13.74 -23.05
CA ARG A 37 -1.79 -13.34 -21.69
C ARG A 37 -1.79 -11.82 -21.53
N LYS A 38 -1.21 -11.08 -22.49
CA LYS A 38 -1.11 -9.62 -22.46
C LYS A 38 -2.48 -8.96 -22.58
N THR A 39 -3.37 -9.48 -23.44
CA THR A 39 -4.76 -9.02 -23.57
C THR A 39 -5.54 -9.26 -22.30
N LYS A 40 -5.49 -10.46 -21.72
CA LYS A 40 -6.14 -10.77 -20.45
C LYS A 40 -5.65 -9.89 -19.30
N GLU A 41 -4.37 -9.52 -19.33
CA GLU A 41 -3.76 -8.62 -18.35
C GLU A 41 -4.19 -7.16 -18.54
N LEU A 42 -4.30 -6.69 -19.78
CA LEU A 42 -4.85 -5.37 -20.13
C LEU A 42 -6.34 -5.28 -19.82
N GLU A 43 -7.12 -6.31 -20.10
CA GLU A 43 -8.54 -6.41 -19.75
C GLU A 43 -8.74 -6.40 -18.23
N ARG A 44 -7.91 -7.14 -17.48
CA ARG A 44 -7.92 -7.09 -16.00
C ARG A 44 -7.53 -5.71 -15.47
N GLN A 45 -6.54 -5.05 -16.07
CA GLN A 45 -6.16 -3.68 -15.71
C GLN A 45 -7.27 -2.67 -16.04
N ALA A 46 -7.95 -2.84 -17.17
CA ALA A 46 -9.09 -2.01 -17.55
C ALA A 46 -10.32 -2.25 -16.65
N LEU A 47 -10.57 -3.50 -16.22
CA LEU A 47 -11.62 -3.82 -15.26
C LEU A 47 -11.33 -3.21 -13.88
N MET A 48 -10.09 -3.32 -13.39
CA MET A 48 -9.65 -2.76 -12.11
C MET A 48 -9.57 -1.22 -12.11
N GLY A 49 -9.35 -0.60 -13.27
CA GLY A 49 -9.41 0.86 -13.42
C GLY A 49 -10.83 1.42 -13.46
N ASN A 50 -11.86 0.57 -13.55
CA ASN A 50 -13.25 0.97 -13.79
C ASN A 50 -14.23 0.48 -12.70
N THR A 51 -13.76 -0.27 -11.68
CA THR A 51 -14.58 -0.56 -10.50
C THR A 51 -14.73 0.69 -9.64
N ASN A 52 -15.93 0.83 -9.04
CA ASN A 52 -16.43 1.94 -8.24
C ASN A 52 -15.57 2.31 -7.02
N GLN A 53 -14.32 2.74 -7.23
CA GLN A 53 -13.43 3.27 -6.19
C GLN A 53 -13.69 4.77 -5.94
N GLY A 54 -14.61 5.36 -6.71
CA GLY A 54 -14.70 6.81 -6.88
C GLY A 54 -15.41 7.54 -5.75
N HIS A 55 -16.36 6.91 -5.03
CA HIS A 55 -17.15 7.62 -4.02
C HIS A 55 -16.51 7.55 -2.63
N GLU A 56 -16.16 6.34 -2.18
CA GLU A 56 -15.66 6.09 -0.83
C GLU A 56 -14.27 6.70 -0.63
N LEU A 57 -13.43 6.69 -1.68
CA LEU A 57 -12.10 7.29 -1.69
C LEU A 57 -12.05 8.66 -2.39
N ALA A 58 -13.20 9.28 -2.68
CA ALA A 58 -13.28 10.56 -3.41
C ALA A 58 -12.35 11.63 -2.84
N GLY A 59 -12.24 11.68 -1.51
CA GLY A 59 -11.38 12.61 -0.78
C GLY A 59 -9.89 12.53 -1.14
N LEU A 60 -9.41 11.38 -1.63
CA LEU A 60 -8.02 11.21 -2.06
C LEU A 60 -7.76 11.73 -3.48
N LYS A 61 -8.78 11.83 -4.33
CA LYS A 61 -8.63 12.16 -5.75
C LYS A 61 -7.86 13.46 -5.96
N ASP A 62 -8.30 14.53 -5.30
CA ASP A 62 -7.70 15.87 -5.46
C ASP A 62 -6.63 16.18 -4.42
N SER A 63 -6.39 15.26 -3.48
CA SER A 63 -5.42 15.44 -2.42
C SER A 63 -3.99 15.29 -2.94
N ARG A 64 -3.17 16.32 -2.75
CA ARG A 64 -1.72 16.28 -3.00
C ARG A 64 -0.91 15.81 -1.79
N LYS A 65 -1.49 15.96 -0.59
CA LYS A 65 -0.85 15.61 0.68
C LYS A 65 -1.82 14.91 1.61
N LEU A 66 -1.32 13.91 2.32
CA LEU A 66 -2.05 13.21 3.37
C LEU A 66 -1.42 13.54 4.72
N PHE A 67 -2.23 13.74 5.74
CA PHE A 67 -1.84 13.89 7.13
C PHE A 67 -2.58 12.82 7.93
N ILE A 68 -1.85 11.99 8.65
CA ILE A 68 -2.41 10.92 9.50
C ILE A 68 -1.97 11.20 10.93
N GLN A 69 -2.92 11.31 11.85
CA GLN A 69 -2.69 11.57 13.26
C GLN A 69 -3.19 10.39 14.07
N GLN A 70 -2.36 9.84 14.96
CA GLN A 70 -2.75 8.75 15.87
C GLN A 70 -3.37 9.33 17.14
N HIS A 71 -4.50 8.75 17.58
CA HIS A 71 -5.12 9.06 18.86
C HIS A 71 -4.73 7.98 19.88
N MET A 72 -3.94 8.34 20.89
CA MET A 72 -3.74 7.48 22.07
C MET A 72 -4.80 7.83 23.11
N GLU A 73 -5.83 7.00 23.27
CA GLU A 73 -6.76 7.11 24.38
C GLU A 73 -6.03 6.70 25.67
N LYS A 74 -5.83 7.66 26.59
CA LYS A 74 -5.10 7.47 27.86
C LYS A 74 -5.99 6.88 28.96
N SER A 75 -7.03 6.12 28.62
CA SER A 75 -7.90 5.45 29.60
C SER A 75 -7.38 4.04 29.92
N GLU A 76 -6.99 3.87 31.18
CA GLU A 76 -6.63 2.64 31.91
C GLU A 76 -5.66 1.66 31.23
N VAL A 77 -4.37 2.04 31.29
CA VAL A 77 -3.15 1.23 31.01
C VAL A 77 -3.06 -0.08 31.83
N TRP A 78 -4.04 -0.41 32.69
CA TRP A 78 -3.92 -1.51 33.65
C TRP A 78 -4.51 -2.85 33.15
N LEU A 79 -5.34 -2.90 32.10
CA LEU A 79 -6.00 -4.16 31.68
C LEU A 79 -5.97 -4.51 30.18
N GLY A 80 -5.31 -3.73 29.31
CA GLY A 80 -5.06 -4.14 27.91
C GLY A 80 -6.29 -4.33 27.01
N ILE A 81 -7.50 -4.05 27.50
CA ILE A 81 -8.77 -4.23 26.77
C ILE A 81 -9.08 -3.02 25.85
N GLU A 82 -8.56 -1.83 26.14
CA GLU A 82 -8.97 -0.56 25.49
C GLU A 82 -7.87 0.14 24.67
N ASN A 83 -6.78 -0.55 24.33
CA ASN A 83 -5.73 0.00 23.45
C ASN A 83 -5.98 -0.34 21.97
N ARG A 84 -7.02 0.20 21.33
CA ARG A 84 -7.20 0.04 19.86
C ARG A 84 -6.53 1.20 19.14
N ASN A 85 -5.72 0.90 18.12
CA ASN A 85 -5.15 1.97 17.30
C ASN A 85 -6.26 2.70 16.56
N ARG A 86 -6.36 4.01 16.75
CA ARG A 86 -7.29 4.90 16.05
C ARG A 86 -6.51 6.03 15.40
N TYR A 87 -6.84 6.34 14.15
CA TYR A 87 -6.18 7.40 13.40
C TYR A 87 -7.21 8.29 12.71
N THR A 88 -6.94 9.59 12.70
CA THR A 88 -7.66 10.55 11.86
C THR A 88 -6.80 10.97 10.68
N VAL A 89 -7.39 10.99 9.49
CA VAL A 89 -6.71 11.34 8.25
C VAL A 89 -7.30 12.65 7.70
N ASN A 90 -6.44 13.64 7.38
CA ASN A 90 -6.79 14.91 6.75
C ASN A 90 -8.02 15.62 7.37
N PHE A 91 -7.93 16.02 8.64
CA PHE A 91 -9.04 16.71 9.34
C PHE A 91 -10.36 15.92 9.21
N ASN A 92 -10.35 14.66 9.63
CA ASN A 92 -11.48 13.74 9.59
C ASN A 92 -12.03 13.49 8.17
N LEU A 93 -11.18 13.51 7.14
CA LEU A 93 -11.55 13.01 5.82
C LEU A 93 -11.74 11.50 5.83
N PHE A 94 -10.88 10.81 6.57
CA PHE A 94 -11.04 9.41 6.91
C PHE A 94 -10.76 9.19 8.40
N GLU A 95 -11.32 8.12 8.92
CA GLU A 95 -11.00 7.58 10.24
C GLU A 95 -10.59 6.13 10.07
N ALA A 96 -9.43 5.75 10.61
CA ALA A 96 -8.96 4.38 10.59
C ALA A 96 -9.00 3.79 11.99
N VAL A 97 -9.63 2.63 12.16
CA VAL A 97 -9.85 2.00 13.46
C VAL A 97 -9.38 0.56 13.40
N GLU A 98 -8.60 0.14 14.40
CA GLU A 98 -8.20 -1.25 14.53
C GLU A 98 -9.38 -2.07 15.08
N THR A 99 -9.89 -2.96 14.25
CA THR A 99 -11.02 -3.83 14.59
C THR A 99 -10.45 -5.15 15.12
N SER A 100 -10.28 -5.23 16.45
CA SER A 100 -9.89 -6.46 17.12
C SER A 100 -10.76 -6.72 18.35
N THR A 101 -11.56 -7.79 18.28
CA THR A 101 -12.59 -8.14 19.28
C THR A 101 -12.30 -9.44 20.01
N ALA A 102 -11.24 -10.16 19.64
CA ALA A 102 -10.96 -11.47 20.21
C ALA A 102 -10.00 -11.40 21.40
N ILE A 103 -10.23 -12.24 22.41
CA ILE A 103 -9.30 -12.48 23.53
C ILE A 103 -7.91 -12.88 23.01
N SER A 104 -7.84 -13.57 21.85
CA SER A 104 -6.60 -13.90 21.16
C SER A 104 -5.81 -12.67 20.69
N ALA A 105 -6.46 -11.54 20.43
CA ALA A 105 -5.80 -10.29 20.04
C ALA A 105 -5.18 -9.55 21.23
N ILE A 106 -5.82 -9.63 22.40
CA ILE A 106 -5.25 -9.11 23.65
C ILE A 106 -4.02 -9.94 24.02
N LEU A 107 -4.11 -11.27 23.94
CA LEU A 107 -2.97 -12.17 24.18
C LEU A 107 -1.86 -11.98 23.15
N SER A 108 -2.18 -11.82 21.86
CA SER A 108 -1.15 -11.58 20.84
C SER A 108 -0.44 -10.25 21.04
N ARG A 109 -1.13 -9.20 21.51
CA ARG A 109 -0.48 -7.93 21.86
C ARG A 109 0.46 -8.09 23.06
N LEU A 110 0.06 -8.82 24.10
CA LEU A 110 0.87 -9.04 25.31
C LEU A 110 2.13 -9.88 25.06
N PHE A 111 2.06 -10.88 24.17
CA PHE A 111 3.16 -11.84 23.97
C PHE A 111 3.92 -11.70 22.65
N MET A 112 3.35 -11.05 21.63
CA MET A 112 3.90 -11.06 20.26
C MET A 112 4.34 -9.69 19.75
N GLY A 113 4.01 -8.59 20.44
CA GLY A 113 4.40 -7.22 20.03
C GLY A 113 4.18 -6.98 18.54
N ASN A 114 5.24 -6.59 17.83
CA ASN A 114 5.22 -6.26 16.39
C ASN A 114 5.03 -7.48 15.46
N TRP A 115 4.84 -8.70 15.99
CA TRP A 115 4.48 -9.89 15.19
C TRP A 115 2.97 -10.08 15.05
N ARG A 116 2.16 -9.50 15.94
CA ARG A 116 0.71 -9.73 16.02
C ARG A 116 -0.02 -9.37 14.72
N PRO A 117 -1.04 -10.15 14.31
CA PRO A 117 -1.92 -9.75 13.22
C PRO A 117 -2.81 -8.57 13.66
N PHE A 118 -3.29 -7.80 12.70
CA PHE A 118 -4.33 -6.79 12.93
C PHE A 118 -5.18 -6.59 11.67
N ILE A 119 -6.39 -6.08 11.88
CA ILE A 119 -7.25 -5.56 10.83
C ILE A 119 -7.50 -4.10 11.15
N LEU A 120 -7.28 -3.22 10.17
CA LEU A 120 -7.54 -1.80 10.26
C LEU A 120 -8.58 -1.43 9.22
N GLU A 121 -9.73 -0.96 9.66
CA GLU A 121 -10.82 -0.51 8.80
C GLU A 121 -10.76 1.01 8.66
N VAL A 122 -10.78 1.50 7.42
CA VAL A 122 -10.76 2.93 7.11
C VAL A 122 -12.13 3.34 6.63
N PHE A 123 -12.76 4.27 7.34
CA PHE A 123 -14.07 4.81 7.03
C PHE A 123 -13.95 6.22 6.46
N ASN A 124 -14.80 6.56 5.50
CA ASN A 124 -14.94 7.93 5.01
C ASN A 124 -15.78 8.79 5.98
N ARG A 125 -15.96 10.07 5.64
CA ARG A 125 -16.78 11.02 6.43
C ARG A 125 -18.22 10.59 6.65
N ASP A 126 -18.78 9.80 5.74
CA ASP A 126 -20.16 9.32 5.81
C ASP A 126 -20.28 8.05 6.68
N GLY A 127 -19.17 7.58 7.27
CA GLY A 127 -19.12 6.33 8.04
C GLY A 127 -19.13 5.06 7.17
N SER A 128 -18.99 5.21 5.84
CA SER A 128 -18.91 4.09 4.91
C SER A 128 -17.49 3.53 4.87
N LEU A 129 -17.36 2.21 4.82
CA LEU A 129 -16.07 1.54 4.69
C LEU A 129 -15.42 1.93 3.35
N ALA A 130 -14.22 2.49 3.41
CA ALA A 130 -13.43 2.89 2.26
C ALA A 130 -12.31 1.88 1.95
N LEU A 131 -11.62 1.38 2.96
CA LEU A 131 -10.61 0.33 2.84
C LEU A 131 -10.65 -0.63 4.03
N SER A 132 -10.29 -1.88 3.77
CA SER A 132 -9.88 -2.83 4.81
C SER A 132 -8.39 -3.13 4.63
N LEU A 133 -7.61 -3.07 5.70
CA LEU A 133 -6.18 -3.38 5.68
C LEU A 133 -5.93 -4.55 6.61
N GLU A 134 -5.41 -5.63 6.06
CA GLU A 134 -5.23 -6.89 6.78
C GLU A 134 -3.76 -7.24 6.87
N ARG A 135 -3.26 -7.33 8.09
CA ARG A 135 -1.91 -7.82 8.38
C ARG A 135 -2.01 -9.23 8.94
N PRO A 136 -1.53 -10.26 8.23
CA PRO A 136 -1.45 -11.60 8.79
C PRO A 136 -0.37 -11.67 9.87
N PHE A 137 -0.39 -12.73 10.68
CA PHE A 137 0.68 -12.98 11.64
C PHE A 137 1.99 -13.29 10.91
N ARG A 138 3.08 -12.63 11.30
CA ARG A 138 4.41 -12.76 10.67
C ARG A 138 5.52 -12.61 11.70
N PHE A 139 6.38 -13.63 11.82
CA PHE A 139 7.62 -13.57 12.62
C PHE A 139 8.68 -12.67 11.98
N PHE A 140 8.77 -12.69 10.64
CA PHE A 140 9.68 -11.89 9.82
C PHE A 140 8.95 -11.48 8.54
N PHE A 141 9.51 -10.51 7.78
CA PHE A 141 8.95 -10.05 6.50
C PHE A 141 7.51 -9.52 6.63
N HIS A 142 7.36 -8.39 7.33
CA HIS A 142 6.05 -7.76 7.53
C HIS A 142 5.38 -7.43 6.20
N GLU A 143 4.08 -7.71 6.13
CA GLU A 143 3.24 -7.55 4.95
C GLU A 143 1.89 -6.96 5.37
N LEU A 144 1.28 -6.17 4.50
CA LEU A 144 -0.07 -5.63 4.68
C LEU A 144 -0.82 -5.70 3.35
N ASP A 145 -1.95 -6.38 3.35
CA ASP A 145 -2.87 -6.40 2.21
C ASP A 145 -3.88 -5.27 2.36
N VAL A 146 -4.19 -4.61 1.25
CA VAL A 146 -5.13 -3.47 1.20
C VAL A 146 -6.27 -3.83 0.27
N PHE A 147 -7.48 -3.83 0.80
CA PHE A 147 -8.71 -4.13 0.09
C PHE A 147 -9.58 -2.87 -0.05
N ASN A 148 -10.34 -2.79 -1.13
CA ASN A 148 -11.35 -1.75 -1.30
C ASN A 148 -12.62 -2.03 -0.47
N SER A 149 -13.59 -1.12 -0.55
CA SER A 149 -14.90 -1.23 0.10
C SER A 149 -15.70 -2.49 -0.27
N ASN A 150 -15.42 -3.10 -1.43
CA ASN A 150 -16.07 -4.32 -1.90
C ASN A 150 -15.32 -5.61 -1.48
N GLY A 151 -14.21 -5.49 -0.75
CA GLY A 151 -13.36 -6.62 -0.37
C GLY A 151 -12.43 -7.12 -1.47
N GLU A 152 -12.26 -6.35 -2.56
CA GLU A 152 -11.33 -6.69 -3.63
C GLU A 152 -9.92 -6.19 -3.29
N LEU A 153 -8.90 -7.02 -3.51
CA LEU A 153 -7.51 -6.65 -3.27
C LEU A 153 -7.08 -5.50 -4.20
N LEU A 154 -6.60 -4.39 -3.63
CA LEU A 154 -5.96 -3.29 -4.36
C LEU A 154 -4.47 -3.57 -4.54
N GLY A 155 -3.83 -4.15 -3.53
CA GLY A 155 -2.42 -4.49 -3.56
C GLY A 155 -1.86 -4.85 -2.19
N THR A 156 -0.56 -5.07 -2.16
CA THR A 156 0.16 -5.58 -0.99
C THR A 156 1.41 -4.75 -0.74
N ILE A 157 1.67 -4.40 0.52
CA ILE A 157 2.88 -3.69 0.95
C ILE A 157 3.77 -4.66 1.70
N ARG A 158 5.01 -4.85 1.26
CA ARG A 158 5.97 -5.78 1.87
C ARG A 158 7.22 -5.06 2.36
N ARG A 159 7.58 -5.28 3.62
CA ARG A 159 8.88 -4.90 4.14
C ARG A 159 9.96 -5.81 3.55
N GLN A 160 11.00 -5.22 3.00
CA GLN A 160 12.16 -5.95 2.53
C GLN A 160 13.10 -6.28 3.68
N PHE A 161 13.74 -7.45 3.60
CA PHE A 161 14.76 -7.81 4.57
C PHE A 161 16.00 -6.93 4.40
N GLY A 162 16.46 -6.38 5.50
CA GLY A 162 17.71 -5.66 5.58
C GLY A 162 18.05 -5.36 7.02
N ILE A 163 19.30 -5.57 7.40
CA ILE A 163 19.77 -5.44 8.79
C ILE A 163 19.64 -3.99 9.28
N LEU A 164 20.00 -3.03 8.42
CA LEU A 164 19.88 -1.58 8.69
C LEU A 164 19.01 -0.84 7.67
N ARG A 165 18.51 -1.57 6.66
CA ARG A 165 17.73 -0.97 5.58
C ARG A 165 16.26 -0.94 5.98
N ARG A 166 15.67 0.24 5.85
CA ARG A 166 14.23 0.47 6.03
C ARG A 166 13.66 0.63 4.64
N GLU A 167 13.31 -0.51 4.06
CA GLU A 167 12.83 -0.59 2.68
C GLU A 167 11.51 -1.36 2.64
N TYR A 168 10.56 -0.82 1.89
CA TYR A 168 9.27 -1.46 1.62
C TYR A 168 9.02 -1.42 0.11
N ILE A 169 8.35 -2.44 -0.41
CA ILE A 169 7.88 -2.48 -1.80
C ILE A 169 6.36 -2.53 -1.77
N ILE A 170 5.74 -1.70 -2.58
CA ILE A 170 4.30 -1.67 -2.78
C ILE A 170 4.01 -2.35 -4.11
N TYR A 171 3.18 -3.39 -4.06
CA TYR A 171 2.69 -4.13 -5.20
C TYR A 171 1.23 -3.79 -5.44
N ASN A 172 0.79 -3.79 -6.70
CA ASN A 172 -0.63 -3.78 -7.02
C ASN A 172 -1.23 -5.21 -6.91
N ALA A 173 -2.53 -5.33 -7.12
CA ALA A 173 -3.27 -6.60 -7.10
C ALA A 173 -2.76 -7.68 -8.09
N LEU A 174 -1.94 -7.29 -9.07
CA LEU A 174 -1.31 -8.19 -10.04
C LEU A 174 0.14 -8.54 -9.66
N GLU A 175 0.56 -8.25 -8.43
CA GLU A 175 1.92 -8.50 -7.91
C GLU A 175 3.02 -7.74 -8.68
N ARG A 176 2.68 -6.59 -9.27
CA ARG A 176 3.64 -5.72 -9.95
C ARG A 176 4.05 -4.58 -9.02
N GLU A 177 5.35 -4.35 -8.90
CA GLU A 177 5.91 -3.23 -8.13
C GLU A 177 5.40 -1.90 -8.71
N ILE A 178 4.76 -1.09 -7.86
CA ILE A 178 4.30 0.26 -8.21
C ILE A 178 5.19 1.33 -7.58
N PHE A 179 5.64 1.11 -6.34
CA PHE A 179 6.55 2.01 -5.63
C PHE A 179 7.49 1.22 -4.74
N ARG A 180 8.62 1.85 -4.46
CA ARG A 180 9.55 1.45 -3.40
C ARG A 180 9.68 2.57 -2.40
N LEU A 181 9.56 2.25 -1.12
CA LEU A 181 9.78 3.19 -0.04
C LEU A 181 11.16 2.97 0.55
N PHE A 182 12.00 3.98 0.48
CA PHE A 182 13.38 3.91 0.98
C PHE A 182 13.60 4.91 2.11
N GLY A 183 13.93 4.41 3.31
CA GLY A 183 14.27 5.23 4.47
C GLY A 183 15.78 5.48 4.60
N PRO A 184 16.29 6.69 4.32
CA PRO A 184 17.71 6.99 4.44
C PRO A 184 18.20 6.84 5.89
N ILE A 185 19.45 6.44 6.08
CA ILE A 185 20.00 6.21 7.43
C ILE A 185 20.04 7.52 8.24
N LEU A 186 20.48 8.62 7.63
CA LEU A 186 20.59 9.94 8.27
C LEU A 186 19.24 10.65 8.46
N HIS A 187 18.16 10.11 7.89
CA HIS A 187 16.81 10.66 8.01
C HIS A 187 15.85 9.59 8.55
N PRO A 188 15.94 9.24 9.85
CA PRO A 188 15.18 8.16 10.46
C PRO A 188 13.65 8.37 10.44
N TRP A 189 13.17 9.56 10.14
CA TRP A 189 11.73 9.85 10.09
C TRP A 189 11.19 10.02 8.68
N THR A 190 12.00 9.78 7.66
CA THR A 190 11.62 9.98 6.25
C THR A 190 11.75 8.68 5.47
N PHE A 191 10.75 8.44 4.62
CA PHE A 191 10.77 7.40 3.59
C PHE A 191 10.52 8.08 2.24
N LYS A 192 11.48 7.95 1.32
CA LYS A 192 11.37 8.44 -0.06
C LYS A 192 10.51 7.49 -0.86
N ILE A 193 9.56 8.00 -1.63
CA ILE A 193 8.74 7.22 -2.57
C ILE A 193 9.49 7.20 -3.90
N ILE A 194 9.93 6.02 -4.30
CA ILE A 194 10.71 5.79 -5.52
C ILE A 194 9.82 5.10 -6.56
N LYS A 195 9.80 5.63 -7.78
CA LYS A 195 9.17 5.03 -8.98
C LYS A 195 10.17 5.09 -10.11
N ASN A 196 10.45 3.95 -10.76
CA ASN A 196 11.43 3.85 -11.85
C ASN A 196 12.81 4.44 -11.50
N GLY A 197 13.27 4.24 -10.25
CA GLY A 197 14.55 4.74 -9.76
C GLY A 197 14.61 6.23 -9.39
N MET A 198 13.51 6.97 -9.58
CA MET A 198 13.43 8.40 -9.24
C MET A 198 12.58 8.63 -7.99
N GLU A 199 12.98 9.60 -7.16
CA GLU A 199 12.16 10.09 -6.06
C GLU A 199 11.00 10.91 -6.61
N VAL A 200 9.77 10.48 -6.32
CA VAL A 200 8.53 11.08 -6.81
C VAL A 200 7.65 11.63 -5.68
N GLY A 201 8.04 11.39 -4.43
CA GLY A 201 7.31 11.83 -3.24
C GLY A 201 7.99 11.35 -1.97
N LYS A 202 7.35 11.56 -0.81
CA LYS A 202 7.89 11.11 0.48
C LYS A 202 6.81 10.92 1.54
N ILE A 203 7.12 10.08 2.51
CA ILE A 203 6.40 9.93 3.78
C ILE A 203 7.33 10.45 4.88
N THR A 204 6.83 11.29 5.78
CA THR A 204 7.60 11.84 6.90
C THR A 204 6.81 11.77 8.21
N LYS A 205 7.41 11.21 9.26
CA LYS A 205 6.88 11.30 10.62
C LYS A 205 7.36 12.60 11.29
N LYS A 206 6.47 13.39 11.87
CA LYS A 206 6.82 14.58 12.66
C LYS A 206 6.70 14.28 14.15
N TRP A 207 7.74 14.63 14.91
CA TRP A 207 7.73 14.65 16.38
C TRP A 207 7.63 16.11 16.86
N SER A 208 6.72 16.41 17.79
CA SER A 208 6.48 17.79 18.30
C SER A 208 7.61 18.37 19.18
N GLY A 209 8.83 17.86 19.10
CA GLY A 209 9.95 18.28 19.95
C GLY A 209 11.18 18.78 19.20
N PHE A 210 11.34 18.43 17.92
CA PHE A 210 12.55 18.78 17.15
C PHE A 210 12.35 20.03 16.26
N PHE A 211 11.09 20.39 15.98
CA PHE A 211 10.72 21.62 15.28
C PHE A 211 9.95 22.51 16.25
N LYS A 212 10.63 23.53 16.79
CA LYS A 212 9.94 24.67 17.41
C LYS A 212 9.22 25.44 16.29
N GLU A 213 7.99 25.83 16.57
CA GLU A 213 7.16 26.79 15.81
C GLU A 213 6.41 26.20 14.61
N THR A 214 5.29 25.55 14.88
CA THR A 214 3.92 26.04 14.60
C THR A 214 2.94 24.94 14.97
N PHE A 215 1.80 25.35 15.53
CA PHE A 215 0.83 24.50 16.22
C PHE A 215 0.33 23.29 15.39
N SER A 216 0.83 22.09 15.69
CA SER A 216 0.04 20.84 15.72
C SER A 216 0.69 19.89 16.73
N LYS A 217 -0.13 19.16 17.49
CA LYS A 217 0.35 18.20 18.51
C LYS A 217 1.15 17.06 17.85
N ALA A 218 1.96 16.39 18.66
CA ALA A 218 2.89 15.31 18.33
C ALA A 218 2.23 14.12 17.62
N ASP A 219 3.05 13.39 16.84
CA ASP A 219 2.78 12.07 16.23
C ASP A 219 1.95 12.05 14.94
N ASP A 220 2.25 12.99 14.04
CA ASP A 220 1.62 13.06 12.72
C ASP A 220 2.55 12.52 11.62
N PHE A 221 2.00 11.69 10.72
CA PHE A 221 2.62 11.38 9.44
C PHE A 221 2.12 12.32 8.35
N GLY A 222 3.03 12.82 7.54
CA GLY A 222 2.75 13.53 6.30
C GLY A 222 3.16 12.69 5.09
N VAL A 223 2.28 12.56 4.10
CA VAL A 223 2.58 11.98 2.79
C VAL A 223 2.52 13.08 1.74
N GLU A 224 3.56 13.20 0.93
CA GLU A 224 3.56 13.98 -0.30
C GLU A 224 3.48 12.99 -1.46
N PHE A 225 2.31 12.96 -2.11
CA PHE A 225 2.03 11.99 -3.16
C PHE A 225 2.81 12.31 -4.44
N PRO A 226 3.13 11.29 -5.28
CA PRO A 226 3.50 11.51 -6.66
C PRO A 226 2.43 12.33 -7.39
N HIS A 227 2.86 13.25 -8.26
CA HIS A 227 1.95 14.13 -8.99
C HIS A 227 0.94 13.36 -9.85
N ASP A 228 1.36 12.23 -10.41
CA ASP A 228 0.58 11.35 -11.29
C ASP A 228 -0.08 10.17 -10.55
N ALA A 229 -0.08 10.16 -9.22
CA ALA A 229 -0.65 9.06 -8.45
C ALA A 229 -2.18 9.01 -8.59
N ASP A 230 -2.70 7.85 -9.00
CA ASP A 230 -4.13 7.57 -9.00
C ASP A 230 -4.67 7.30 -7.59
N ILE A 231 -6.00 7.16 -7.45
CA ILE A 231 -6.66 6.97 -6.15
C ILE A 231 -6.19 5.68 -5.47
N SER A 232 -6.06 4.58 -6.23
CA SER A 232 -5.56 3.30 -5.72
C SER A 232 -4.13 3.45 -5.18
N GLN A 233 -3.24 4.11 -5.93
CA GLN A 233 -1.87 4.38 -5.52
C GLN A 233 -1.79 5.23 -4.25
N LYS A 234 -2.63 6.26 -4.13
CA LYS A 234 -2.73 7.06 -2.90
C LYS A 234 -3.23 6.24 -1.71
N ALA A 235 -4.22 5.37 -1.92
CA ALA A 235 -4.71 4.43 -0.91
C ALA A 235 -3.61 3.45 -0.46
N MET A 236 -2.83 2.91 -1.41
CA MET A 236 -1.68 2.05 -1.09
C MET A 236 -0.61 2.78 -0.29
N LEU A 237 -0.33 4.05 -0.61
CA LEU A 237 0.61 4.87 0.16
C LEU A 237 0.09 5.21 1.57
N MET A 238 -1.23 5.40 1.72
CA MET A 238 -1.86 5.51 3.04
C MET A 238 -1.70 4.22 3.85
N GLY A 239 -1.96 3.06 3.25
CA GLY A 239 -1.71 1.76 3.89
C GLY A 239 -0.26 1.56 4.31
N ALA A 240 0.68 2.03 3.49
CA ALA A 240 2.10 1.94 3.82
C ALA A 240 2.46 2.77 5.06
N VAL A 241 1.79 3.90 5.31
CA VAL A 241 1.98 4.66 6.56
C VAL A 241 1.58 3.82 7.77
N PHE A 242 0.43 3.15 7.74
CA PHE A 242 -0.03 2.32 8.86
C PHE A 242 0.92 1.14 9.12
N LEU A 243 1.45 0.48 8.07
CA LEU A 243 2.44 -0.58 8.25
C LEU A 243 3.75 -0.03 8.84
N ILE A 244 4.22 1.12 8.35
CA ILE A 244 5.44 1.77 8.86
C ILE A 244 5.26 2.13 10.34
N ASP A 245 4.11 2.70 10.72
CA ASP A 245 3.83 3.08 12.09
C ASP A 245 3.82 1.87 13.03
N PHE A 246 3.07 0.84 12.65
CA PHE A 246 3.01 -0.43 13.37
C PHE A 246 4.40 -1.08 13.54
N VAL A 247 5.21 -1.15 12.48
CA VAL A 247 6.50 -1.86 12.53
C VAL A 247 7.57 -1.08 13.31
N HIS A 248 7.56 0.26 13.23
CA HIS A 248 8.67 1.08 13.72
C HIS A 248 8.36 1.90 14.97
N PHE A 249 7.10 2.17 15.28
CA PHE A 249 6.73 3.16 16.29
C PHE A 249 5.66 2.69 17.28
N GLU A 250 4.86 1.67 16.96
CA GLU A 250 4.00 1.01 17.94
C GLU A 250 4.85 0.29 19.00
N ARG A 251 4.45 0.43 20.27
CA ARG A 251 5.06 -0.20 21.45
C ARG A 251 4.03 -0.98 22.25
#